data_AF-A0A134BBP1-F1
#
_entry.id   AF-A0A134BBP1-F1
#
_cell.length_a   1.000
_cell.length_b   1.000
_cell.length_c   1.000
_cell.angle_alpha   90.00
_cell.angle_beta   90.00
_cell.angle_gamma   90.00
#
_symmetry.space_group_name_H-M   'P 1'
#
loop_
_entity.id
_entity.type
_entity.pdbx_description
1 polymer ?
#
loop_
_entity_poly.entity_id
_entity_poly.type
_entity_poly.pdbx_seq_one_letter_code
_entity_poly.pdbx_strand_id
1 'polypeptide(L)'
;MFMGKDNTVTAQFLDVMDNCAIGQLNVDVSCSENKIVIILYPDRDMYTDCVCMYDVNFKIRNLLFGNYLIEIYQTTSNKQTSSSNRIYQGSVTLESNKTLTLIMTR
;
A
#
# COMPACT_ATOMS: atom_id res chain seq x y z
N MET A 1 25.35 19.73 -0.83
CA MET A 1 24.84 18.41 -1.27
C MET A 1 24.54 17.58 -0.04
N PHE A 2 23.27 17.51 0.38
CA PHE A 2 22.89 16.54 1.41
C PHE A 2 22.80 15.17 0.73
N MET A 3 23.82 14.34 0.90
CA MET A 3 23.69 12.89 0.74
C MET A 3 22.87 12.41 1.94
N GLY A 4 21.56 12.69 1.91
CA GLY A 4 20.63 12.25 2.93
C GLY A 4 20.60 10.73 2.92
N LYS A 5 20.71 10.10 4.10
CA LYS A 5 20.38 8.69 4.29
C LYS A 5 19.16 8.34 3.44
N ASP A 6 19.21 7.23 2.70
CA ASP A 6 18.05 6.70 2.00
C ASP A 6 16.91 6.54 3.02
N ASN A 7 15.98 7.50 3.07
CA ASN A 7 14.84 7.44 3.97
C ASN A 7 13.90 6.36 3.42
N THR A 8 14.18 5.14 3.86
CA THR A 8 13.44 3.94 3.49
C THR A 8 12.48 3.62 4.60
N VAL A 9 11.19 3.58 4.26
CA VAL A 9 10.12 3.14 5.15
C VAL A 9 9.80 1.70 4.80
N THR A 10 9.84 0.81 5.79
CA THR A 10 9.30 -0.54 5.66
C THR A 10 7.81 -0.48 5.94
N ALA A 11 6.99 -1.07 5.08
CA ALA A 11 5.54 -1.10 5.24
C ALA A 11 5.04 -2.55 5.19
N GLN A 12 4.04 -2.83 6.01
CA GLN A 12 3.36 -4.13 6.11
C GLN A 12 1.86 -3.90 6.20
N PHE A 13 1.12 -4.39 5.21
CA PHE A 13 -0.33 -4.42 5.24
C PHE A 13 -0.78 -5.82 5.56
N LEU A 14 -1.47 -5.98 6.69
CA LEU A 14 -1.96 -7.24 7.19
C LEU A 14 -3.41 -7.47 6.74
N ASP A 15 -3.77 -8.73 6.59
CA ASP A 15 -5.14 -9.17 6.30
C ASP A 15 -5.74 -8.56 5.01
N VAL A 16 -4.92 -8.30 3.98
CA VAL A 16 -5.40 -7.85 2.68
C VAL A 16 -6.21 -8.97 2.04
N MET A 17 -7.52 -8.77 1.87
CA MET A 17 -8.40 -9.78 1.29
C MET A 17 -8.47 -9.64 -0.23
N ASP A 18 -8.04 -10.65 -0.97
CA ASP A 18 -8.15 -10.69 -2.43
C ASP A 18 -8.46 -12.10 -2.95
N ASN A 19 -8.65 -12.19 -4.25
CA ASN A 19 -8.83 -13.42 -4.98
C ASN A 19 -7.63 -14.36 -4.83
N CYS A 20 -7.88 -15.63 -4.49
CA CYS A 20 -6.86 -16.65 -4.21
C CYS A 20 -5.96 -17.02 -5.41
N ALA A 21 -6.40 -16.75 -6.63
CA ALA A 21 -5.63 -17.01 -7.84
C ALA A 21 -4.53 -15.96 -8.07
N ILE A 22 -4.53 -14.87 -7.30
CA ILE A 22 -3.48 -13.86 -7.33
C ILE A 22 -2.25 -14.44 -6.61
N GLY A 23 -1.21 -14.73 -7.39
CA GLY A 23 0.06 -15.23 -6.86
C GLY A 23 0.91 -14.15 -6.19
N GLN A 24 0.74 -12.89 -6.59
CA GLN A 24 1.46 -11.74 -6.06
C GLN A 24 0.65 -10.45 -6.27
N LEU A 25 0.67 -9.56 -5.28
CA LEU A 25 0.21 -8.18 -5.41
C LEU A 25 1.41 -7.27 -5.69
N ASN A 26 1.28 -6.44 -6.70
CA ASN A 26 2.18 -5.32 -6.95
C ASN A 26 1.74 -4.10 -6.14
N VAL A 27 2.69 -3.22 -5.86
CA VAL A 27 2.47 -2.02 -5.08
C VAL A 27 3.01 -0.82 -5.85
N ASP A 28 2.12 0.09 -6.22
CA ASP A 28 2.49 1.41 -6.71
C ASP A 28 2.29 2.43 -5.60
N VAL A 29 3.27 3.31 -5.41
CA VAL A 29 3.25 4.34 -4.38
C VAL A 29 3.47 5.70 -5.03
N SER A 30 2.57 6.64 -4.73
CA SER A 30 2.74 8.04 -5.07
C SER A 30 2.62 8.89 -3.81
N CYS A 31 3.44 9.93 -3.73
CA CYS A 31 3.41 10.87 -2.62
C CYS A 31 3.38 12.29 -3.20
N SER A 32 2.39 13.09 -2.79
CA SER A 32 2.29 14.50 -3.14
C SER A 32 1.98 15.28 -1.87
N GLU A 33 2.83 16.27 -1.56
CA GLU A 33 2.75 17.07 -0.34
C GLU A 33 2.72 16.17 0.92
N ASN A 34 1.58 16.09 1.59
CA ASN A 34 1.34 15.29 2.80
C ASN A 34 0.35 14.15 2.55
N LYS A 35 0.14 13.76 1.29
CA LYS A 35 -0.73 12.63 0.93
C LYS A 35 0.07 11.53 0.24
N ILE A 36 -0.05 10.32 0.76
CA ILE A 36 0.46 9.08 0.18
C ILE A 36 -0.72 8.31 -0.40
N VAL A 37 -0.63 7.92 -1.66
CA VAL A 37 -1.58 7.02 -2.31
C VAL A 37 -0.85 5.74 -2.68
N ILE A 38 -1.40 4.62 -2.21
CA ILE A 38 -0.86 3.29 -2.47
C ILE A 38 -1.91 2.48 -3.22
N ILE A 39 -1.47 1.85 -4.30
CA ILE A 39 -2.31 1.01 -5.16
C ILE A 39 -1.77 -0.41 -5.09
N LEU A 40 -2.60 -1.32 -4.58
CA LEU A 40 -2.40 -2.76 -4.66
C LEU A 40 -3.09 -3.26 -5.93
N TYR A 41 -2.38 -4.00 -6.78
CA TYR A 41 -2.93 -4.53 -8.02
C TYR A 41 -2.29 -5.87 -8.42
N PRO A 42 -3.05 -6.79 -9.03
CA PRO A 42 -2.48 -8.01 -9.60
C PRO A 42 -1.83 -7.74 -10.97
N ASP A 43 -0.97 -8.65 -11.43
CA ASP A 43 -0.43 -8.60 -12.80
C ASP A 43 -1.52 -8.75 -13.88
N ARG A 44 -2.56 -9.51 -13.57
CA ARG A 44 -3.68 -9.80 -14.46
C ARG A 44 -4.95 -10.00 -13.65
N ASP A 45 -6.08 -9.64 -14.24
CA ASP A 45 -7.39 -9.86 -13.63
C ASP A 45 -7.75 -11.35 -13.67
N MET A 46 -8.15 -11.89 -12.52
CA MET A 46 -8.57 -13.28 -12.37
C MET A 46 -9.86 -13.35 -11.56
N TYR A 47 -10.73 -14.31 -11.90
CA TYR A 47 -11.99 -14.54 -11.21
C TYR A 47 -12.01 -15.96 -10.62
N THR A 48 -12.23 -16.04 -9.31
CA THR A 48 -12.56 -17.26 -8.58
C THR A 48 -13.54 -16.89 -7.47
N ASP A 49 -14.28 -17.90 -7.04
CA ASP A 49 -15.15 -17.98 -5.87
C ASP A 49 -14.41 -18.02 -4.51
N CYS A 50 -13.08 -17.94 -4.52
CA CYS A 50 -12.24 -17.98 -3.33
C CYS A 50 -11.66 -16.60 -2.97
N VAL A 51 -11.70 -16.26 -1.68
CA VAL A 51 -11.01 -15.09 -1.10
C VAL A 51 -9.93 -15.56 -0.11
N CYS A 52 -8.71 -15.07 -0.28
CA CYS A 52 -7.56 -15.32 0.58
C CYS A 52 -7.16 -14.04 1.31
N MET A 53 -6.50 -14.20 2.45
CA MET A 53 -5.87 -13.11 3.20
C MET A 53 -4.37 -13.11 2.92
N TYR A 54 -3.83 -11.93 2.67
CA TYR A 54 -2.42 -11.73 2.33
C TYR A 54 -1.78 -10.69 3.24
N ASP A 55 -0.56 -10.99 3.68
CA ASP A 55 0.32 -10.00 4.30
C ASP A 55 1.26 -9.41 3.25
N VAL A 56 1.03 -8.15 2.89
CA VAL A 56 1.78 -7.45 1.84
C VAL A 56 2.91 -6.65 2.46
N ASN A 57 4.15 -7.02 2.12
CA ASN A 57 5.36 -6.42 2.67
C ASN A 57 6.14 -5.71 1.57
N PHE A 58 6.48 -4.44 1.77
CA PHE A 58 7.21 -3.64 0.78
C PHE A 58 8.03 -2.52 1.43
N LYS A 59 8.87 -1.87 0.63
CA LYS A 59 9.71 -0.74 1.05
C LYS A 59 9.42 0.47 0.18
N ILE A 60 9.24 1.62 0.81
CA ILE A 60 9.11 2.91 0.13
C ILE A 60 10.42 3.66 0.31
N ARG A 61 11.06 4.06 -0.80
CA ARG A 61 12.30 4.85 -0.78
C ARG A 61 11.99 6.33 -0.98
N ASN A 62 12.92 7.18 -0.56
CA ASN A 62 12.88 8.63 -0.76
C ASN A 62 11.64 9.32 -0.15
N LEU A 63 11.13 8.78 0.96
CA LEU A 63 9.97 9.33 1.66
C LEU A 63 10.42 10.00 2.95
N LEU A 64 10.04 11.26 3.18
CA LEU A 64 10.41 11.97 4.40
C LEU A 64 9.62 11.44 5.60
N PHE A 65 10.21 11.52 6.79
CA PHE A 65 9.51 11.22 8.04
C PHE A 65 8.56 12.37 8.40
N GLY A 66 7.40 12.05 8.97
CA GLY A 66 6.37 13.02 9.28
C GLY A 66 4.95 12.47 9.20
N ASN A 67 3.97 13.37 9.30
CA ASN A 67 2.55 13.04 9.27
C ASN A 67 2.02 13.09 7.84
N TYR A 68 1.35 12.02 7.42
CA TYR A 68 0.76 11.87 6.11
C TYR A 68 -0.69 11.41 6.21
N LEU A 69 -1.53 11.92 5.33
CA LEU A 69 -2.77 11.24 4.95
C LEU A 69 -2.40 10.09 4.02
N ILE A 70 -2.92 8.91 4.28
CA ILE A 70 -2.71 7.72 3.45
C ILE A 70 -4.03 7.21 2.92
N GLU A 71 -4.07 6.90 1.64
CA GLU A 71 -5.17 6.19 0.99
C GLU A 71 -4.62 4.93 0.32
N ILE A 72 -5.28 3.80 0.57
CA ILE A 72 -4.90 2.51 0.00
C ILE A 72 -6.06 2.03 -0.86
N TYR A 73 -5.77 1.76 -2.12
CA TYR A 73 -6.71 1.25 -3.10
C TYR A 73 -6.31 -0.16 -3.50
N GLN A 74 -7.30 -1.06 -3.58
CA GLN A 74 -7.14 -2.39 -4.13
C GLN A 74 -7.84 -2.44 -5.47
N THR A 75 -7.07 -2.59 -6.54
CA THR A 75 -7.55 -2.35 -7.92
C THR A 75 -7.37 -3.57 -8.79
N THR A 76 -8.01 -3.57 -9.96
CA THR A 76 -7.69 -4.50 -11.05
C THR A 76 -6.35 -4.12 -11.68
N SER A 77 -5.84 -4.93 -12.61
CA SER A 77 -4.54 -4.70 -13.24
C SER A 77 -4.42 -3.37 -14.01
N ASN A 78 -5.54 -2.66 -14.24
CA ASN A 78 -5.56 -1.33 -14.86
C ASN A 78 -5.29 -0.15 -13.90
N LYS A 79 -5.15 -0.42 -12.58
CA LYS A 79 -4.81 0.55 -11.53
C LYS A 79 -5.82 1.69 -11.33
N GLN A 80 -7.04 1.57 -11.85
CA GLN A 80 -8.05 2.62 -11.73
C GLN A 80 -8.57 2.71 -10.29
N THR A 81 -8.44 3.89 -9.69
CA THR A 81 -8.85 4.16 -8.30
C THR A 81 -10.24 4.80 -8.26
N SER A 82 -11.09 4.34 -7.34
CA SER A 82 -12.39 4.92 -7.04
C SER A 82 -12.70 4.81 -5.55
N SER A 83 -13.76 5.49 -5.07
CA SER A 83 -14.18 5.34 -3.68
C SER A 83 -14.61 3.92 -3.32
N SER A 84 -15.09 3.12 -4.28
CA SER A 84 -15.58 1.76 -4.03
C SER A 84 -14.46 0.74 -3.83
N ASN A 85 -13.24 1.06 -4.25
CA ASN A 85 -12.09 0.16 -4.15
C ASN A 85 -11.00 0.69 -3.21
N ARG A 86 -11.32 1.74 -2.43
CA ARG A 86 -10.50 2.21 -1.33
C ARG A 86 -10.72 1.33 -0.10
N ILE A 87 -9.67 0.64 0.32
CA ILE A 87 -9.71 -0.28 1.46
C ILE A 87 -9.23 0.35 2.76
N TYR A 88 -8.55 1.50 2.68
CA TYR A 88 -8.09 2.25 3.84
C TYR A 88 -7.98 3.74 3.54
N GLN A 89 -8.33 4.56 4.53
CA GLN A 89 -8.04 5.99 4.56
C GLN A 89 -7.78 6.42 6.00
N GLY A 90 -6.68 7.12 6.24
CA GLY A 90 -6.34 7.58 7.59
C GLY A 90 -5.11 8.47 7.63
N SER A 91 -4.71 8.85 8.84
CA SER A 91 -3.46 9.57 9.09
C SER A 91 -2.43 8.62 9.67
N VAL A 92 -1.19 8.71 9.19
CA VAL A 92 -0.06 7.92 9.68
C VAL A 92 1.14 8.83 9.97
N THR A 93 1.93 8.46 10.97
CA THR A 93 3.20 9.12 11.27
C THR A 93 4.33 8.19 10.88
N LEU A 94 5.16 8.63 9.94
CA LEU A 94 6.34 7.91 9.49
C LEU A 94 7.53 8.31 10.35
N GLU A 95 8.18 7.33 10.95
CA GLU A 95 9.31 7.53 11.85
C GLU A 95 10.51 6.69 11.38
N SER A 96 11.71 7.17 11.69
CA SER A 96 12.95 6.47 11.33
C SER A 96 13.02 5.10 12.02
N ASN A 97 13.41 4.07 11.25
CA ASN A 97 13.57 2.68 11.71
C ASN A 97 12.30 2.02 12.26
N LYS A 98 11.10 2.57 12.01
CA LYS A 98 9.84 1.90 12.32
C LYS A 98 9.18 1.34 11.07
N THR A 99 8.57 0.17 11.21
CA THR A 99 7.69 -0.41 10.18
C THR A 99 6.33 0.25 10.30
N LEU A 100 5.81 0.76 9.18
CA LEU A 100 4.40 1.14 9.06
C LEU A 100 3.58 -0.15 8.93
N THR A 101 2.89 -0.55 10.00
CA THR A 101 1.96 -1.69 9.96
C THR A 101 0.53 -1.18 9.95
N LEU A 102 -0.25 -1.61 8.95
CA LEU A 102 -1.68 -1.33 8.86
C LEU A 102 -2.45 -2.64 8.70
N ILE A 103 -3.52 -2.82 9.47
CA ILE A 103 -4.41 -3.98 9.37
C ILE A 103 -5.59 -3.56 8.49
N MET A 104 -5.82 -4.29 7.40
CA MET A 104 -6.93 -3.98 6.50
C MET A 104 -8.22 -4.60 7.06
N THR A 105 -9.09 -3.75 7.60
CA THR A 105 -10.46 -4.16 7.96
C THR A 105 -11.40 -3.77 6.83
N ARG A 106 -12.04 -4.76 6.23
CA ARG A 106 -13.00 -4.57 5.15
C ARG A 106 -14.40 -4.26 5.68
#